data_AF-A0A521ZZW1-F1
#
_entry.id   AF-A0A521ZZW1-F1
#
_cell.length_a   1.000
_cell.length_b   1.000
_cell.length_c   1.000
_cell.angle_alpha   90.00
_cell.angle_beta   90.00
_cell.angle_gamma   90.00
#
_symmetry.space_group_name_H-M   'P 1'
#
loop_
_entity.id
_entity.type
_entity.pdbx_description
1 polymer ?
#
loop_
_entity_poly.entity_id
_entity_poly.type
_entity_poly.pdbx_seq_one_letter_code
_entity_poly.pdbx_strand_id
1 'polypeptide(L)'
;MSKFSMRGLMAAVALASASVAAHADIAINQTLNFDSVSDGTSANAYLASQGLGGVMSFGNGDVVDDVDAFGDLTGTHHWVDASATYGDVLVSSSSAAVSGSNVLANGFAPILLQFAAPVDLASFSVQLDNNIWSNFSNVLQFLDSTGHAIAGTDVPYGALNQPGFTVASSGPVYGVSSVLLSFGSRNFDNLQVTTMAAVPEPESCVLMAVSLATLGLVTRRRQRQG
;
A
#
# COMPACT_ATOMS: atom_id res chain seq x y z
N MET A 1 50.76 12.22 15.27
CA MET A 1 49.69 11.55 16.05
C MET A 1 48.43 12.40 15.98
N SER A 2 47.47 12.00 15.14
CA SER A 2 46.23 12.75 14.91
C SER A 2 45.28 12.57 16.11
N LYS A 3 44.82 13.67 16.71
CA LYS A 3 43.86 13.67 17.81
C LYS A 3 42.48 13.36 17.24
N PHE A 4 42.04 12.11 17.33
CA PHE A 4 40.65 11.74 17.10
C PHE A 4 39.75 12.50 18.10
N SER A 5 39.02 13.49 17.60
CA SER A 5 38.11 14.31 18.40
C SER A 5 36.89 13.49 18.79
N MET A 6 36.62 13.40 20.10
CA MET A 6 35.46 12.71 20.68
C MET A 6 34.11 13.20 20.13
N ARG A 7 34.07 14.41 19.58
CA ARG A 7 32.89 14.97 18.87
C ARG A 7 32.62 14.27 17.54
N GLY A 8 33.65 13.83 16.82
CA GLY A 8 33.50 13.08 15.56
C GLY A 8 32.92 11.69 15.77
N LEU A 9 33.27 11.02 16.88
CA LEU A 9 32.72 9.72 17.23
C LEU A 9 31.22 9.79 17.57
N MET A 10 30.78 10.84 18.28
CA MET A 10 29.35 11.01 18.60
C MET A 10 28.50 11.36 17.37
N ALA A 11 29.04 12.15 16.44
CA ALA A 11 28.36 12.43 15.18
C ALA A 11 28.24 11.17 14.31
N ALA A 12 29.29 10.34 14.24
CA ALA A 12 29.27 9.08 13.50
C ALA A 12 28.31 8.05 14.09
N VAL A 13 28.23 7.94 15.43
CA VAL A 13 27.28 7.05 16.10
C VAL A 13 25.84 7.52 15.90
N ALA A 14 25.56 8.82 15.97
CA ALA A 14 24.23 9.37 15.70
C ALA A 14 23.79 9.17 14.25
N LEU A 15 24.71 9.32 13.28
CA LEU A 15 24.45 9.07 11.85
C LEU A 15 24.28 7.57 11.54
N ALA A 16 25.04 6.70 12.22
CA ALA A 16 24.93 5.25 12.08
C ALA A 16 23.65 4.70 12.75
N SER A 17 23.21 5.28 13.87
CA SER A 17 21.92 4.93 14.49
C SER A 17 20.71 5.49 13.72
N ALA A 18 20.92 6.51 12.87
CA ALA A 18 19.88 7.06 12.01
C ALA A 18 19.71 6.31 10.68
N SER A 19 20.66 5.45 10.30
CA SER A 19 20.61 4.67 9.05
C SER A 19 19.98 3.27 9.22
N VAL A 20 19.71 2.84 10.45
CA VAL A 20 19.00 1.57 10.77
C VAL A 20 17.50 1.81 11.03
N ALA A 21 17.06 3.06 11.03
CA ALA A 21 15.65 3.46 10.94
C ALA A 21 15.44 4.00 9.51
N ALA A 22 14.46 3.64 8.71
CA ALA A 22 13.24 2.91 8.96
C ALA A 22 12.71 2.47 7.58
N HIS A 23 12.86 1.20 7.22
CA HIS A 23 11.74 0.53 6.57
C HIS A 23 10.91 -0.02 7.73
N ALA A 24 10.13 0.85 8.36
CA ALA A 24 9.07 0.39 9.24
C ALA A 24 8.03 -0.26 8.31
N ASP A 25 8.26 -1.53 7.98
CA ASP A 25 7.34 -2.32 7.20
C ASP A 25 6.02 -2.32 7.97
N ILE A 26 5.00 -1.68 7.41
CA ILE A 26 3.73 -1.52 8.10
C ILE A 26 3.06 -2.90 8.04
N ALA A 27 3.02 -3.59 9.18
CA ALA A 27 2.34 -4.88 9.27
C ALA A 27 0.81 -4.67 9.13
N ILE A 28 0.27 -5.09 8.00
CA ILE A 28 -1.14 -5.07 7.62
C ILE A 28 -1.54 -6.52 7.46
N ASN A 29 -2.57 -6.93 8.20
CA ASN A 29 -3.27 -8.19 7.98
C ASN A 29 -4.76 -7.90 8.16
N GLN A 30 -5.38 -7.50 7.06
CA GLN A 30 -6.73 -6.94 7.07
C GLN A 30 -7.61 -7.66 6.06
N THR A 31 -8.84 -7.94 6.47
CA THR A 31 -9.94 -8.30 5.59
C THR A 31 -10.96 -7.18 5.67
N LEU A 32 -11.18 -6.48 4.55
CA LEU A 32 -12.15 -5.42 4.43
C LEU A 32 -13.43 -6.02 3.85
N ASN A 33 -14.47 -6.04 4.68
CA ASN A 33 -15.83 -6.43 4.31
C ASN A 33 -16.75 -5.22 4.52
N PHE A 34 -17.61 -4.95 3.55
CA PHE A 34 -18.41 -3.73 3.51
C PHE A 34 -19.87 -3.92 3.97
N ASP A 35 -20.25 -5.13 4.39
CA ASP A 35 -21.64 -5.50 4.69
C ASP A 35 -22.24 -4.75 5.88
N SER A 36 -21.42 -4.37 6.84
CA SER A 36 -21.85 -3.58 8.00
C SER A 36 -21.81 -2.08 7.75
N VAL A 37 -21.39 -1.64 6.56
CA VAL A 37 -21.20 -0.23 6.22
C VAL A 37 -22.45 0.29 5.51
N SER A 38 -22.93 1.48 5.85
CA SER A 38 -24.11 2.05 5.19
C SER A 38 -23.84 2.35 3.71
N ASP A 39 -24.84 2.14 2.87
CA ASP A 39 -24.81 2.53 1.45
C ASP A 39 -24.48 4.03 1.28
N GLY A 40 -23.64 4.34 0.29
CA GLY A 40 -23.14 5.69 0.01
C GLY A 40 -22.03 6.18 0.94
N THR A 41 -21.57 5.35 1.89
CA THR A 41 -20.43 5.72 2.75
C THR A 41 -19.14 5.75 1.93
N SER A 42 -18.32 6.80 2.10
CA SER A 42 -16.97 6.85 1.53
C SER A 42 -16.13 5.68 2.04
N ALA A 43 -15.47 4.96 1.13
CA ALA A 43 -14.59 3.84 1.48
C ALA A 43 -13.43 4.30 2.39
N ASN A 44 -12.96 5.55 2.22
CA ASN A 44 -11.95 6.16 3.09
C ASN A 44 -12.48 6.45 4.50
N ALA A 45 -13.74 6.85 4.63
CA ALA A 45 -14.37 7.00 5.94
C ALA A 45 -14.48 5.65 6.68
N TYR A 46 -14.79 4.57 5.94
CA TYR A 46 -14.76 3.21 6.49
C TYR A 46 -13.35 2.82 6.93
N LEU A 47 -12.31 3.00 6.11
CA LEU A 47 -10.92 2.75 6.51
C LEU A 47 -10.50 3.54 7.75
N ALA A 48 -10.88 4.81 7.84
CA ALA A 48 -10.62 5.63 9.01
C ALA A 48 -11.31 5.07 10.27
N SER A 49 -12.55 4.56 10.15
CA SER A 49 -13.26 3.91 11.27
C SER A 49 -12.56 2.64 11.78
N GLN A 50 -11.80 1.96 10.92
CA GLN A 50 -10.99 0.79 11.26
C GLN A 50 -9.58 1.17 11.78
N GLY A 51 -9.26 2.46 11.86
CA GLY A 51 -7.92 2.95 12.22
C GLY A 51 -6.87 2.78 11.12
N LEU A 52 -7.30 2.51 9.87
CA LEU A 52 -6.42 2.24 8.73
C LEU A 52 -6.17 3.46 7.83
N GLY A 53 -6.90 4.57 8.03
CA GLY A 53 -6.80 5.76 7.17
C GLY A 53 -5.45 6.48 7.16
N GLY A 54 -4.54 6.16 8.09
CA GLY A 54 -3.15 6.63 8.06
C GLY A 54 -2.18 5.69 7.33
N VAL A 55 -2.66 4.53 6.90
CA VAL A 55 -1.85 3.45 6.31
C VAL A 55 -2.27 3.18 4.87
N MET A 56 -3.56 3.25 4.58
CA MET A 56 -4.13 2.99 3.26
C MET A 56 -5.29 3.93 2.96
N SER A 57 -5.52 4.16 1.67
CA SER A 57 -6.65 4.93 1.13
C SER A 57 -7.15 4.31 -0.17
N PHE A 58 -8.42 4.56 -0.48
CA PHE A 58 -9.00 4.33 -1.79
C PHE A 58 -9.03 5.62 -2.60
N GLY A 59 -8.60 5.52 -3.85
CA GLY A 59 -8.66 6.60 -4.82
C GLY A 59 -9.32 6.18 -6.13
N ASN A 60 -9.75 7.16 -6.91
CA ASN A 60 -10.17 6.98 -8.29
C ASN A 60 -8.93 6.88 -9.19
N GLY A 61 -8.74 5.75 -9.87
CA GLY A 61 -7.62 5.59 -10.79
C GLY A 61 -7.87 6.27 -12.13
N ASP A 62 -6.94 7.11 -12.56
CA ASP A 62 -6.89 7.68 -13.92
C ASP A 62 -5.53 7.44 -14.56
N VAL A 63 -5.49 7.43 -15.89
CA VAL A 63 -4.27 7.18 -16.66
C VAL A 63 -3.71 8.51 -17.17
N VAL A 64 -2.41 8.70 -16.98
CA VAL A 64 -1.67 9.84 -17.51
C VAL A 64 -0.54 9.34 -18.39
N ASP A 65 -0.43 9.91 -19.59
CA ASP A 65 0.67 9.60 -20.49
C ASP A 65 1.99 10.16 -19.94
N ASP A 66 3.05 9.35 -20.02
CA ASP A 66 4.38 9.78 -19.62
C ASP A 66 4.98 10.71 -20.66
N VAL A 67 5.53 11.82 -20.17
CA VAL A 67 6.27 12.79 -20.98
C VAL A 67 7.75 12.73 -20.66
N ASP A 68 8.59 12.93 -21.67
CA ASP A 68 10.03 13.05 -21.49
C ASP A 68 10.43 14.44 -20.95
N ALA A 69 11.74 14.69 -20.84
CA ALA A 69 12.27 15.95 -20.34
C ALA A 69 11.92 17.18 -21.21
N PHE A 70 11.44 16.97 -22.44
CA PHE A 70 11.04 18.00 -23.38
C PHE A 70 9.51 18.15 -23.49
N GLY A 71 8.75 17.28 -22.80
CA GLY A 71 7.29 17.27 -22.83
C GLY A 71 6.71 16.38 -23.94
N ASP A 72 7.54 15.60 -24.64
CA ASP A 72 7.09 14.70 -25.69
C ASP A 72 6.60 13.37 -25.08
N LEU A 73 5.53 12.80 -25.65
CA LEU A 73 4.98 11.52 -25.20
C LEU A 73 5.99 10.39 -25.42
N THR A 74 6.25 9.63 -24.36
CA THR A 74 7.19 8.49 -24.40
C THR A 74 6.54 7.21 -24.92
N GLY A 75 5.21 7.17 -24.98
CA GLY A 75 4.42 5.99 -25.35
C GLY A 75 4.15 5.03 -24.18
N THR A 76 4.56 5.38 -22.96
CA THR A 76 4.14 4.71 -21.72
C THR A 76 3.14 5.58 -20.97
N HIS A 77 2.50 4.98 -19.97
CA HIS A 77 1.56 5.67 -19.09
C HIS A 77 1.69 5.16 -17.65
N HIS A 78 1.28 5.99 -16.70
CA HIS A 78 1.17 5.65 -15.29
C HIS A 78 -0.22 5.96 -14.75
N TRP A 79 -0.56 5.33 -13.63
CA TRP A 79 -1.81 5.57 -12.93
C TRP A 79 -1.63 6.64 -11.85
N VAL A 80 -2.61 7.53 -11.75
CA VAL A 80 -2.68 8.57 -10.73
C VAL A 80 -4.00 8.49 -9.97
N ASP A 81 -4.01 9.03 -8.75
CA ASP A 81 -5.25 9.26 -8.01
C ASP A 81 -5.91 10.56 -8.48
N ALA A 82 -7.09 10.41 -9.07
CA ALA A 82 -7.92 11.48 -9.58
C ALA A 82 -9.19 11.69 -8.72
N SER A 83 -9.17 11.30 -7.44
CA SER A 83 -10.31 11.49 -6.53
C SER A 83 -10.70 12.96 -6.36
N ALA A 84 -9.76 13.90 -6.51
CA ALA A 84 -10.09 15.33 -6.51
C ALA A 84 -11.04 15.74 -7.66
N THR A 85 -11.03 14.99 -8.75
CA THR A 85 -11.87 15.22 -9.94
C THR A 85 -13.15 14.41 -9.89
N TYR A 86 -13.05 13.13 -9.53
CA TYR A 86 -14.16 12.17 -9.62
C TYR A 86 -14.91 11.95 -8.30
N GLY A 87 -14.38 12.46 -7.19
CA GLY A 87 -14.93 12.28 -5.85
C GLY A 87 -14.39 11.04 -5.14
N ASP A 88 -15.13 10.58 -4.13
CA ASP A 88 -14.75 9.44 -3.31
C ASP A 88 -15.19 8.12 -3.93
N VAL A 89 -14.37 7.08 -3.74
CA VAL A 89 -14.80 5.69 -3.90
C VAL A 89 -15.81 5.35 -2.81
N LEU A 90 -16.92 4.70 -3.15
CA LEU A 90 -18.04 4.49 -2.25
C LEU A 90 -18.23 3.02 -1.91
N VAL A 91 -18.81 2.79 -0.74
CA VAL A 91 -19.53 1.55 -0.46
C VAL A 91 -20.92 1.69 -1.04
N SER A 92 -21.35 0.70 -1.82
CA SER A 92 -22.66 0.69 -2.46
C SER A 92 -23.44 -0.56 -2.15
N SER A 93 -24.73 -0.40 -1.91
CA SER A 93 -25.66 -1.53 -1.84
C SER A 93 -25.76 -2.22 -3.20
N SER A 94 -25.65 -3.55 -3.22
CA SER A 94 -25.68 -4.33 -4.45
C SER A 94 -26.32 -5.69 -4.19
N SER A 95 -27.33 -6.02 -5.01
CA SER A 95 -27.89 -7.38 -5.03
C SER A 95 -26.94 -8.43 -5.60
N ALA A 96 -25.83 -7.97 -6.21
CA ALA A 96 -24.75 -8.83 -6.67
C ALA A 96 -23.64 -9.01 -5.64
N ALA A 97 -23.71 -8.38 -4.46
CA ALA A 97 -22.71 -8.60 -3.41
C ALA A 97 -22.54 -10.11 -3.11
N VAL A 98 -21.30 -10.53 -2.86
CA VAL A 98 -21.01 -11.95 -2.60
C VAL A 98 -21.19 -12.25 -1.14
N SER A 99 -20.67 -11.38 -0.29
CA SER A 99 -21.07 -11.31 1.10
C SER A 99 -22.17 -10.27 1.27
N GLY A 100 -23.14 -10.60 2.11
CA GLY A 100 -24.22 -9.72 2.55
C GLY A 100 -24.89 -8.90 1.45
N SER A 101 -24.70 -7.58 1.52
CA SER A 101 -25.51 -6.60 0.79
C SER A 101 -24.72 -5.48 0.13
N ASN A 102 -23.43 -5.32 0.44
CA ASN A 102 -22.66 -4.15 0.02
C ASN A 102 -21.35 -4.54 -0.64
N VAL A 103 -20.90 -3.66 -1.53
CA VAL A 103 -19.65 -3.82 -2.29
C VAL A 103 -18.89 -2.49 -2.30
N LEU A 104 -17.59 -2.56 -2.52
CA LEU A 104 -16.78 -1.42 -2.91
C LEU A 104 -17.02 -1.12 -4.40
N ALA A 105 -17.52 0.07 -4.68
CA ALA A 105 -17.94 0.49 -6.01
C ALA A 105 -17.42 1.87 -6.36
N ASN A 106 -17.22 2.09 -7.66
CA ASN A 106 -16.75 3.37 -8.19
C ASN A 106 -17.38 3.71 -9.54
N GLY A 107 -18.67 3.39 -9.71
CA GLY A 107 -19.38 3.65 -10.97
C GLY A 107 -18.71 2.99 -12.19
N PHE A 108 -18.06 1.84 -11.97
CA PHE A 108 -17.26 1.10 -12.96
C PHE A 108 -15.94 1.75 -13.40
N ALA A 109 -15.54 2.87 -12.81
CA ALA A 109 -14.21 3.43 -12.97
C ALA A 109 -13.17 2.62 -12.16
N PRO A 110 -11.88 2.65 -12.57
CA PRO A 110 -10.82 1.99 -11.82
C PRO A 110 -10.69 2.53 -10.40
N ILE A 111 -10.35 1.64 -9.45
CA ILE A 111 -10.09 1.99 -8.06
C ILE A 111 -8.62 1.74 -7.77
N LEU A 112 -7.96 2.67 -7.09
CA LEU A 112 -6.63 2.49 -6.52
C LEU A 112 -6.77 2.21 -5.02
N LEU A 113 -6.26 1.08 -4.55
CA LEU A 113 -5.91 0.93 -3.13
C LEU A 113 -4.48 1.40 -2.94
N GLN A 114 -4.29 2.53 -2.27
CA GLN A 114 -2.99 3.17 -2.09
C GLN A 114 -2.46 2.93 -0.68
N PHE A 115 -1.15 2.80 -0.56
CA PHE A 115 -0.44 2.72 0.71
C PHE A 115 0.26 4.04 1.00
N ALA A 116 0.33 4.42 2.29
CA ALA A 116 0.99 5.66 2.72
C ALA A 116 2.50 5.70 2.40
N ALA A 117 3.11 4.52 2.24
CA ALA A 117 4.47 4.32 1.76
C ALA A 117 4.52 2.98 0.99
N PRO A 118 5.53 2.74 0.13
CA PRO A 118 5.69 1.44 -0.51
C PRO A 118 5.80 0.30 0.50
N VAL A 119 5.07 -0.78 0.28
CA VAL A 119 5.03 -1.98 1.13
C VAL A 119 5.36 -3.24 0.35
N ASP A 120 5.84 -4.25 1.05
CA ASP A 120 5.97 -5.60 0.50
C ASP A 120 4.72 -6.40 0.87
N LEU A 121 4.00 -6.92 -0.13
CA LEU A 121 2.80 -7.74 0.06
C LEU A 121 3.20 -9.21 0.15
N ALA A 122 2.84 -9.86 1.26
CA ALA A 122 2.90 -11.31 1.37
C ALA A 122 1.78 -11.97 0.55
N SER A 123 0.59 -11.36 0.57
CA SER A 123 -0.54 -11.76 -0.27
C SER A 123 -1.54 -10.61 -0.43
N PHE A 124 -2.23 -10.64 -1.57
CA PHE A 124 -3.36 -9.76 -1.86
C PHE A 124 -4.46 -10.59 -2.53
N SER A 125 -5.71 -10.37 -2.13
CA SER A 125 -6.85 -10.91 -2.88
C SER A 125 -8.07 -10.02 -2.78
N VAL A 126 -8.96 -10.13 -3.77
CA VAL A 126 -10.25 -9.45 -3.80
C VAL A 126 -11.27 -10.37 -4.43
N GLN A 127 -12.49 -10.35 -3.91
CA GLN A 127 -13.60 -11.08 -4.49
C GLN A 127 -14.42 -10.17 -5.40
N LEU A 128 -14.78 -10.68 -6.58
CA LEU A 128 -15.65 -9.97 -7.50
C LEU A 128 -17.10 -10.24 -7.14
N ASP A 129 -17.95 -9.24 -7.32
CA ASP A 129 -19.38 -9.40 -7.19
C ASP A 129 -19.93 -10.55 -8.08
N ASN A 130 -21.14 -11.00 -7.77
CA ASN A 130 -21.86 -12.04 -8.51
C ASN A 130 -22.35 -11.56 -9.89
N ASN A 131 -22.04 -10.33 -10.30
CA ASN A 131 -22.38 -9.86 -11.63
C ASN A 131 -21.56 -10.66 -12.65
N ILE A 132 -22.21 -11.24 -13.66
CA ILE A 132 -21.53 -12.03 -14.69
C ILE A 132 -21.10 -11.20 -15.90
N TRP A 133 -21.49 -9.93 -15.99
CA TRP A 133 -20.97 -9.04 -17.03
C TRP A 133 -19.47 -8.84 -16.84
N SER A 134 -18.71 -9.07 -17.91
CA SER A 134 -17.27 -8.87 -17.93
C SER A 134 -16.84 -8.20 -19.21
N ASN A 135 -15.91 -7.25 -19.09
CA ASN A 135 -15.16 -6.75 -20.23
C ASN A 135 -14.04 -7.75 -20.62
N PHE A 136 -13.50 -7.65 -21.84
CA PHE A 136 -12.54 -8.63 -22.36
C PHE A 136 -11.11 -8.47 -21.83
N SER A 137 -10.81 -7.39 -21.09
CA SER A 137 -9.48 -7.13 -20.54
C SER A 137 -9.59 -6.56 -19.14
N ASN A 138 -9.55 -7.43 -18.14
CA ASN A 138 -9.53 -7.06 -16.73
C ASN A 138 -8.25 -7.64 -16.11
N VAL A 139 -7.54 -6.78 -15.40
CA VAL A 139 -6.25 -7.09 -14.79
C VAL A 139 -6.18 -6.47 -13.40
N LEU A 140 -5.58 -7.22 -12.48
CA LEU A 140 -5.19 -6.73 -11.17
C LEU A 140 -3.71 -6.37 -11.30
N GLN A 141 -3.38 -5.10 -11.13
CA GLN A 141 -2.00 -4.62 -11.28
C GLN A 141 -1.49 -4.11 -9.94
N PHE A 142 -0.22 -4.39 -9.67
CA PHE A 142 0.50 -3.82 -8.54
C PHE A 142 1.39 -2.72 -9.08
N LEU A 143 1.28 -1.54 -8.49
CA LEU A 143 1.93 -0.34 -8.99
C LEU A 143 3.06 0.08 -8.06
N ASP A 144 4.17 0.53 -8.63
CA ASP A 144 5.28 1.13 -7.89
C ASP A 144 4.98 2.57 -7.45
N SER A 145 5.96 3.22 -6.82
CA SER A 145 5.83 4.61 -6.33
C SER A 145 5.68 5.66 -7.44
N THR A 146 5.89 5.28 -8.70
CA THR A 146 5.71 6.15 -9.87
C THR A 146 4.38 5.91 -10.57
N GLY A 147 3.55 4.98 -10.08
CA GLY A 147 2.25 4.65 -10.66
C GLY A 147 2.33 3.66 -11.82
N HIS A 148 3.49 3.05 -12.07
CA HIS A 148 3.69 2.06 -13.13
C HIS A 148 3.47 0.64 -12.61
N ALA A 149 2.96 -0.23 -13.48
CA ALA A 149 2.82 -1.65 -13.17
C ALA A 149 4.19 -2.31 -12.92
N ILE A 150 4.31 -3.02 -11.81
CA ILE A 150 5.49 -3.78 -11.45
C ILE A 150 5.57 -5.00 -12.38
N ALA A 151 6.63 -5.06 -13.17
CA ALA A 151 6.78 -6.06 -14.22
C ALA A 151 6.62 -7.50 -13.69
N GLY A 152 5.75 -8.27 -14.36
CA GLY A 152 5.52 -9.69 -14.05
C GLY A 152 4.62 -9.98 -12.86
N THR A 153 4.00 -8.96 -12.27
CA THR A 153 3.12 -9.12 -11.09
C THR A 153 1.63 -9.05 -11.44
N ASP A 154 1.31 -8.60 -12.65
CA ASP A 154 -0.05 -8.49 -13.15
C ASP A 154 -0.76 -9.84 -13.13
N VAL A 155 -1.99 -9.84 -12.61
CA VAL A 155 -2.86 -11.01 -12.59
C VAL A 155 -3.98 -10.80 -13.60
N PRO A 156 -3.85 -11.30 -14.84
CA PRO A 156 -4.92 -11.28 -15.81
C PRO A 156 -5.96 -12.33 -15.43
N TYR A 157 -7.23 -11.95 -15.46
CA TYR A 157 -8.33 -12.90 -15.28
C TYR A 157 -9.36 -12.80 -16.41
N GLY A 158 -9.34 -11.74 -17.22
CA GLY A 158 -10.11 -11.67 -18.46
C GLY A 158 -11.63 -11.71 -18.26
N ALA A 159 -12.35 -12.20 -19.26
CA ALA A 159 -13.81 -12.32 -19.26
C ALA A 159 -14.27 -13.57 -18.48
N LEU A 160 -14.21 -13.52 -17.14
CA LEU A 160 -14.69 -14.63 -16.31
C LEU A 160 -16.20 -14.57 -16.14
N ASN A 161 -16.95 -15.46 -16.79
CA ASN A 161 -18.39 -15.67 -16.48
C ASN A 161 -18.62 -16.42 -15.14
N GLN A 162 -17.69 -16.30 -14.19
CA GLN A 162 -17.81 -16.92 -12.87
C GLN A 162 -18.24 -15.85 -11.85
N PRO A 163 -19.42 -16.01 -11.21
CA PRO A 163 -19.85 -15.13 -10.13
C PRO A 163 -19.01 -15.39 -8.88
N GLY A 164 -18.70 -14.34 -8.10
CA GLY A 164 -18.01 -14.51 -6.82
C GLY A 164 -16.54 -14.93 -6.92
N PHE A 165 -15.92 -14.79 -8.09
CA PHE A 165 -14.55 -15.21 -8.33
C PHE A 165 -13.56 -14.38 -7.50
N THR A 166 -12.60 -15.06 -6.85
CA THR A 166 -11.50 -14.39 -6.14
C THR A 166 -10.31 -14.23 -7.05
N VAL A 167 -9.87 -12.98 -7.26
CA VAL A 167 -8.60 -12.65 -7.90
C VAL A 167 -7.57 -12.45 -6.81
N ALA A 168 -6.41 -13.09 -6.93
CA ALA A 168 -5.35 -13.01 -5.93
C ALA A 168 -3.97 -12.92 -6.59
N SER A 169 -3.02 -12.28 -5.89
CA SER A 169 -1.60 -12.31 -6.23
C SER A 169 -1.11 -13.76 -6.29
N SER A 170 -0.30 -14.11 -7.29
CA SER A 170 0.28 -15.47 -7.42
C SER A 170 1.40 -15.77 -6.43
N GLY A 171 1.88 -14.76 -5.71
CA GLY A 171 2.93 -14.83 -4.69
C GLY A 171 3.21 -13.46 -4.09
N PRO A 172 4.28 -13.33 -3.29
CA PRO A 172 4.67 -12.04 -2.73
C PRO A 172 5.00 -11.01 -3.82
N VAL A 173 4.67 -9.75 -3.57
CA VAL A 173 4.94 -8.62 -4.46
C VAL A 173 5.64 -7.52 -3.68
N TYR A 174 6.78 -7.04 -4.18
CA TYR A 174 7.66 -6.12 -3.46
C TYR A 174 7.53 -4.69 -3.96
N GLY A 175 7.69 -3.71 -3.07
CA GLY A 175 7.71 -2.29 -3.42
C GLY A 175 6.38 -1.73 -3.94
N VAL A 176 5.26 -2.28 -3.50
CA VAL A 176 3.91 -1.88 -3.94
C VAL A 176 3.51 -0.57 -3.28
N SER A 177 3.27 0.47 -4.08
CA SER A 177 2.71 1.73 -3.60
C SER A 177 1.20 1.79 -3.74
N SER A 178 0.64 1.09 -4.73
CA SER A 178 -0.82 0.95 -4.87
C SER A 178 -1.19 -0.31 -5.63
N VAL A 179 -2.43 -0.76 -5.46
CA VAL A 179 -3.03 -1.86 -6.20
C VAL A 179 -4.16 -1.31 -7.05
N LEU A 180 -4.08 -1.49 -8.36
CA LEU A 180 -5.11 -1.10 -9.29
C LEU A 180 -6.17 -2.19 -9.38
N LEU A 181 -7.39 -1.79 -9.08
CA LEU A 181 -8.60 -2.54 -9.31
C LEU A 181 -9.34 -2.00 -10.54
N SER A 182 -8.99 -2.48 -11.73
CA SER A 182 -9.65 -2.13 -12.99
C SER A 182 -10.48 -3.30 -13.54
N PHE A 183 -11.80 -3.27 -13.32
CA PHE A 183 -12.68 -4.42 -13.60
C PHE A 183 -13.93 -4.09 -14.43
N GLY A 184 -14.03 -2.86 -14.95
CA GLY A 184 -14.93 -2.42 -16.04
C GLY A 184 -16.44 -2.48 -15.83
N SER A 185 -17.00 -3.50 -15.16
CA SER A 185 -18.43 -3.69 -14.92
C SER A 185 -18.74 -4.43 -13.62
N ARG A 186 -17.72 -4.66 -12.77
CA ARG A 186 -17.84 -5.39 -11.51
C ARG A 186 -17.38 -4.56 -10.33
N ASN A 187 -17.99 -4.85 -9.19
CA ASN A 187 -17.62 -4.28 -7.90
C ASN A 187 -16.85 -5.31 -7.07
N PHE A 188 -16.28 -4.84 -5.97
CA PHE A 188 -15.37 -5.63 -5.14
C PHE A 188 -15.94 -5.91 -3.78
N ASP A 189 -15.57 -7.06 -3.25
CA ASP A 189 -15.94 -7.50 -1.93
C ASP A 189 -14.79 -8.29 -1.30
N ASN A 190 -14.83 -8.47 0.02
CA ASN A 190 -13.89 -9.28 0.80
C ASN A 190 -12.42 -9.06 0.41
N LEU A 191 -12.01 -7.80 0.37
CA LEU A 191 -10.64 -7.40 0.03
C LEU A 191 -9.69 -7.81 1.15
N GLN A 192 -8.68 -8.62 0.84
CA GLN A 192 -7.68 -9.09 1.79
C GLN A 192 -6.30 -8.57 1.42
N VAL A 193 -5.64 -7.96 2.40
CA VAL A 193 -4.30 -7.38 2.26
C VAL A 193 -3.44 -7.89 3.40
N THR A 194 -2.35 -8.58 3.05
CA THR A 194 -1.34 -9.03 4.00
C THR A 194 0.02 -8.51 3.55
N THR A 195 0.62 -7.61 4.32
CA THR A 195 2.02 -7.22 4.10
C THR A 195 2.98 -8.20 4.75
N MET A 196 4.21 -8.21 4.28
CA MET A 196 5.30 -8.84 5.00
C MET A 196 5.47 -8.11 6.33
N ALA A 197 5.68 -8.88 7.39
CA ALA A 197 6.02 -8.27 8.68
C ALA A 197 7.52 -7.99 8.66
N ALA A 198 7.94 -6.76 9.01
CA ALA A 198 9.32 -6.51 9.35
C ALA A 198 9.69 -7.44 10.51
N VAL A 199 10.49 -8.46 10.22
CA VAL A 199 11.13 -9.26 11.25
C VAL A 199 12.24 -8.39 11.80
N PRO A 200 12.21 -7.94 13.08
CA PRO A 200 13.30 -7.15 13.62
C PRO A 200 14.58 -7.97 13.52
N GLU A 201 15.50 -7.52 12.68
CA GLU A 201 16.78 -8.23 12.58
C GLU A 201 17.47 -8.16 13.95
N PRO A 202 18.04 -9.28 14.44
CA PRO A 202 18.73 -9.30 15.73
C PRO A 202 19.81 -8.21 15.82
N GLU A 203 20.43 -7.89 14.68
CA GLU A 203 21.49 -6.90 14.56
C GLU A 203 21.01 -5.47 14.83
N SER A 204 19.78 -5.12 14.42
CA SER A 204 19.17 -3.81 14.68
C SER A 204 18.92 -3.60 16.18
N CYS A 205 18.46 -4.64 16.88
CA CYS A 205 18.31 -4.62 18.33
C CYS A 205 19.67 -4.50 19.05
N VAL A 206 20.70 -5.19 18.56
CA VAL A 206 22.06 -5.12 19.11
C VAL A 206 22.66 -3.73 18.89
N LEU A 207 22.53 -3.14 17.71
CA LEU A 207 23.02 -1.79 17.42
C LEU A 207 22.27 -0.73 18.24
N MET A 208 20.96 -0.88 18.45
CA MET A 208 20.19 0.00 19.33
C MET A 208 20.67 -0.11 20.78
N ALA A 209 20.89 -1.33 21.28
CA ALA A 209 21.39 -1.54 22.64
C ALA A 209 22.82 -0.99 22.84
N VAL A 210 23.71 -1.19 21.87
CA VAL A 210 25.08 -0.67 21.89
C VAL A 210 25.09 0.86 21.83
N SER A 211 24.27 1.47 20.96
CA SER A 211 24.16 2.92 20.86
C SER A 211 23.59 3.55 22.14
N LEU A 212 22.55 2.97 22.75
CA LEU A 212 22.04 3.39 24.07
C LEU A 212 23.09 3.24 25.18
N ALA A 213 23.82 2.12 25.21
CA ALA A 213 24.88 1.90 26.20
C ALA A 213 26.03 2.92 26.07
N THR A 214 26.43 3.25 24.83
CA THR A 214 27.47 4.26 24.58
C THR A 214 27.01 5.67 24.98
N LEU A 215 25.76 6.05 24.69
CA LEU A 215 25.17 7.30 25.14
C LEU A 215 25.13 7.39 26.69
N GLY A 216 24.69 6.32 27.36
CA GLY A 216 24.65 6.23 28.82
C GLY A 216 26.03 6.34 29.49
N LEU A 217 27.08 5.76 28.89
CA LEU A 217 28.45 5.89 29.39
C LEU A 217 29.00 7.32 29.22
N VAL A 218 28.64 8.01 28.13
CA VAL A 218 29.10 9.37 27.87
C VAL A 218 28.40 10.40 28.77
N THR A 219 27.10 10.26 29.01
CA THR A 219 26.36 11.13 29.94
C THR A 219 26.86 10.97 31.38
N ARG A 220 27.12 9.73 31.82
CA ARG A 220 27.68 9.45 33.15
C ARG A 220 29.09 10.01 33.35
N ARG A 221 29.92 10.05 32.30
CA ARG A 221 31.25 10.68 32.36
C ARG A 221 31.17 12.20 32.48
N ARG A 222 30.22 12.85 31.80
CA ARG A 222 30.01 14.31 31.90
C ARG A 222 29.57 14.75 33.31
N GLN A 223 28.77 13.95 34.00
CA GLN A 223 28.32 14.25 35.36
C GLN A 223 29.42 14.13 36.43
N ARG A 224 30.53 13.45 36.16
CA ARG A 224 31.65 13.32 37.12
C ARG A 224 32.75 14.38 36.94
N GLN A 225 32.66 15.22 35.91
CA GLN A 225 33.67 16.25 35.58
C GLN A 225 33.15 17.69 35.75
N GLY A 226 31.93 17.87 36.28
CA GLY A 226 31.42 19.15 36.78
C GLY A 226 31.25 19.07 38.28
#